data_AF-A0AAD4EAW8-F1
#
_entry.id   AF-A0AAD4EAW8-F1
#
_cell.length_a   1.000
_cell.length_b   1.000
_cell.length_c   1.000
_cell.angle_alpha   90.00
_cell.angle_beta   90.00
_cell.angle_gamma   90.00
#
_symmetry.space_group_name_H-M   'P 1'
#
loop_
_entity.id
_entity.type
_entity.pdbx_description
1 polymer ?
#
loop_
_entity_poly.entity_id
_entity_poly.type
_entity_poly.pdbx_seq_one_letter_code
_entity_poly.pdbx_strand_id
1 'polypeptide(L)'
;VATWISTGLAIEEAQIALLIEVRRIGRRSTETQRLDIACQWDQLQGQIDGFARSALTHLGEGFDVDDEPEDLDIDILDDLNDDLVDFTETSHTWTNSPELTVIPLPSNLGVDRCRQCMAEDLIPLEMSLHEGQANDALHNLCIYLCNKAILFRTTIRQAKSQALKTQAWSQVTSVQQAVSLHATIYTKTRKQMMKLELGQDQLQKYKPLLRKQLKISTAVGDPNARWVPINRGMRNVSFCLHVISRSYLTGPMPSLLIHWLRAKALWDQWREEMLLVKLEMDWTCKFPLWKTTQWGDHMQESLEKRLPGHGCYAGRQSQMYSLLTQDAQAAFQDLQNVLIEAGDE
;
A
#
# COMPACT_ATOMS: atom_id res chain seq x y z
N VAL A 1 5.71 29.85 -1.75
CA VAL A 1 5.15 29.03 -0.67
C VAL A 1 5.17 27.54 -1.03
N ALA A 2 4.42 27.09 -2.05
CA ALA A 2 4.48 25.68 -2.51
C ALA A 2 5.90 25.19 -2.85
N THR A 3 6.68 26.04 -3.52
CA THR A 3 8.09 25.79 -3.84
C THR A 3 8.98 25.63 -2.61
N TRP A 4 8.68 26.35 -1.53
CA TRP A 4 9.43 26.23 -0.28
C TRP A 4 9.14 24.89 0.37
N ILE A 5 7.87 24.51 0.53
CA ILE A 5 7.50 23.19 1.07
C ILE A 5 8.11 22.06 0.23
N SER A 6 8.05 22.13 -1.11
CA SER A 6 8.68 21.11 -1.95
C SER A 6 10.19 21.00 -1.75
N THR A 7 10.89 22.12 -1.50
CA THR A 7 12.32 22.07 -1.16
C THR A 7 12.56 21.41 0.18
N GLY A 8 11.72 21.65 1.19
CA GLY A 8 11.81 20.97 2.48
C GLY A 8 11.62 19.46 2.35
N LEU A 9 10.60 19.03 1.61
CA LEU A 9 10.36 17.60 1.33
C LEU A 9 11.54 16.95 0.58
N ALA A 10 12.16 17.65 -0.36
CA ALA A 10 13.33 17.14 -1.08
C ALA A 10 14.55 16.98 -0.15
N ILE A 11 14.74 17.89 0.81
CA ILE A 11 15.79 17.75 1.83
C ILE A 11 15.48 16.56 2.73
N GLU A 12 14.22 16.34 3.13
CA GLU A 12 13.83 15.16 3.92
C GLU A 12 14.09 13.84 3.18
N GLU A 13 13.84 13.77 1.87
CA GLU A 13 14.20 12.61 1.06
C GLU A 13 15.71 12.39 1.00
N ALA A 14 16.49 13.47 0.89
CA ALA A 14 17.95 13.42 0.91
C ALA A 14 18.48 12.94 2.28
N GLN A 15 17.87 13.39 3.38
CA GLN A 15 18.17 12.89 4.74
C GLN A 15 17.94 11.37 4.81
N ILE A 16 16.79 10.87 4.35
CA ILE A 16 16.48 9.44 4.34
C ILE A 16 17.50 8.66 3.52
N ALA A 17 17.83 9.15 2.32
CA ALA A 17 18.80 8.50 1.43
C ALA A 17 20.17 8.37 2.07
N LEU A 18 20.67 9.46 2.68
CA LEU A 18 21.96 9.49 3.35
C LEU A 18 21.97 8.59 4.58
N LEU A 19 20.90 8.59 5.36
CA LEU A 19 20.76 7.76 6.55
C LEU A 19 20.83 6.26 6.19
N ILE A 20 20.13 5.84 5.14
CA ILE A 20 20.20 4.46 4.63
C ILE A 20 21.63 4.10 4.21
N GLU A 21 22.34 5.01 3.56
CA GLU A 21 23.71 4.81 3.09
C GLU A 21 24.73 4.72 4.24
N VAL A 22 24.62 5.60 5.24
CA VAL A 22 25.44 5.59 6.46
C VAL A 22 25.26 4.28 7.21
N ARG A 23 24.01 3.82 7.42
CA ARG A 23 23.72 2.53 8.06
C ARG A 23 24.31 1.35 7.28
N ARG A 24 24.25 1.40 5.95
CA ARG A 24 24.80 0.35 5.08
C ARG A 24 26.32 0.23 5.18
N ILE A 25 27.01 1.37 5.17
CA ILE A 25 28.46 1.43 5.20
C ILE A 25 29.00 0.94 6.56
N GLY A 26 28.28 1.23 7.64
CA GLY A 26 28.57 0.72 8.98
C GLY A 26 30.00 1.03 9.46
N ARG A 27 30.53 0.20 10.37
CA ARG A 27 31.84 0.46 11.00
C ARG A 27 33.07 0.15 10.11
N ARG A 28 32.90 -0.57 8.99
CA ARG A 28 34.02 -1.04 8.12
C ARG A 28 34.02 -0.34 6.76
N SER A 29 33.95 0.99 6.79
CA SER A 29 33.96 1.86 5.61
C SER A 29 35.36 2.09 5.05
N THR A 30 35.50 2.13 3.73
CA THR A 30 36.72 2.62 3.06
C THR A 30 36.88 4.12 3.28
N GLU A 31 38.10 4.63 3.31
CA GLU A 31 38.37 6.07 3.47
C GLU A 31 37.68 6.93 2.41
N THR A 32 37.64 6.46 1.16
CA THR A 32 36.91 7.14 0.08
C THR A 32 35.41 7.25 0.37
N GLN A 33 34.79 6.19 0.91
CA GLN A 33 33.37 6.21 1.27
C GLN A 33 33.08 7.15 2.43
N ARG A 34 34.02 7.30 3.38
CA ARG A 34 33.90 8.28 4.47
C ARG A 34 33.95 9.71 3.94
N LEU A 35 34.87 9.98 3.01
CA LEU A 35 34.97 11.28 2.36
C LEU A 35 33.71 11.61 1.55
N ASP A 36 33.16 10.63 0.83
CA ASP A 36 31.91 10.79 0.09
C ASP A 36 30.74 11.12 1.02
N ILE A 37 30.59 10.40 2.15
CA ILE A 37 29.57 10.70 3.16
C ILE A 37 29.79 12.11 3.74
N ALA A 38 31.02 12.48 4.09
CA ALA A 38 31.31 13.80 4.66
C ALA A 38 30.94 14.93 3.69
N CYS A 39 31.23 14.76 2.39
CA CYS A 39 30.84 15.71 1.36
C CYS A 39 29.30 15.82 1.23
N GLN A 40 28.58 14.68 1.32
CA GLN A 40 27.13 14.67 1.34
C GLN A 40 26.55 15.32 2.60
N TRP A 41 27.18 15.15 3.76
CA TRP A 41 26.84 15.86 4.99
C TRP A 41 26.99 17.36 4.85
N ASP A 42 28.12 17.86 4.35
CA ASP A 42 28.34 19.30 4.16
C ASP A 42 27.31 19.91 3.20
N GLN A 43 27.01 19.21 2.10
CA GLN A 43 25.99 19.64 1.15
C GLN A 43 24.60 19.68 1.78
N LEU A 44 24.23 18.64 2.54
CA LEU A 44 22.94 18.54 3.20
C LEU A 44 22.78 19.60 4.29
N GLN A 45 23.82 19.83 5.09
CA GLN A 45 23.84 20.88 6.11
C GLN A 45 23.65 22.26 5.46
N GLY A 46 24.34 22.54 4.35
CA GLY A 46 24.15 23.80 3.61
C GLY A 46 22.72 24.00 3.08
N GLN A 47 22.03 22.91 2.69
CA GLN A 47 20.62 22.95 2.31
C GLN A 47 19.71 23.19 3.52
N ILE A 48 19.95 22.52 4.64
CA ILE A 48 19.21 22.69 5.90
C ILE A 48 19.32 24.13 6.40
N ASP A 49 20.54 24.68 6.47
CA ASP A 49 20.78 26.06 6.92
C ASP A 49 20.12 27.09 5.98
N GLY A 50 20.15 26.82 4.67
CA GLY A 50 19.45 27.64 3.67
C GLY A 50 17.93 27.60 3.83
N PHE A 51 17.40 26.42 4.13
CA PHE A 51 15.98 26.20 4.36
C PHE A 51 15.51 26.87 5.66
N ALA A 52 16.23 26.68 6.76
CA ALA A 52 15.95 27.29 8.06
C ALA A 52 15.94 28.82 7.99
N ARG A 53 16.91 29.44 7.29
CA ARG A 53 16.90 30.90 7.05
C ARG A 53 15.69 31.38 6.25
N SER A 54 15.22 30.56 5.31
CA SER A 54 14.04 30.87 4.49
C SER A 54 12.73 30.66 5.25
N ALA A 55 12.75 29.81 6.29
CA ALA A 55 11.58 29.47 7.10
C ALA A 55 10.99 30.68 7.82
N LEU A 56 11.83 31.59 8.32
CA LEU A 56 11.40 32.82 8.99
C LEU A 56 10.51 33.72 8.09
N THR A 57 10.71 33.67 6.77
CA THR A 57 9.89 34.44 5.81
C THR A 57 8.51 33.81 5.60
N HIS A 58 8.37 32.51 5.86
CA HIS A 58 7.16 31.74 5.57
C HIS A 58 6.34 31.37 6.81
N LEU A 59 6.98 31.23 7.98
CA LEU A 59 6.36 30.86 9.26
C LEU A 59 6.07 32.07 10.17
N GLY A 60 6.39 33.31 9.75
CA GLY A 60 6.04 34.53 10.50
C GLY A 60 6.91 34.83 11.72
N GLU A 61 6.59 35.92 12.44
CA GLU A 61 7.38 36.46 13.58
C GLU A 61 7.34 35.60 14.85
N GLY A 62 6.47 34.58 14.92
CA GLY A 62 6.32 33.69 16.09
C GLY A 62 7.19 32.43 16.08
N PHE A 63 8.01 32.23 15.03
CA PHE A 63 8.87 31.07 14.88
C PHE A 63 10.25 31.31 15.52
N ASP A 64 10.58 30.57 16.57
CA ASP A 64 11.93 30.51 17.13
C ASP A 64 12.67 29.29 16.58
N VAL A 65 13.90 29.51 16.09
CA VAL A 65 14.74 28.45 15.47
C VAL A 65 15.29 27.51 16.54
N ASP A 66 15.37 27.97 17.79
CA ASP A 66 15.93 27.24 18.94
C ASP A 66 14.89 26.39 19.69
N ASP A 67 13.64 26.36 19.23
CA ASP A 67 12.60 25.51 19.82
C ASP A 67 12.84 24.03 19.45
N GLU A 68 13.00 23.18 20.47
CA GLU A 68 13.19 21.74 20.33
C GLU A 68 12.02 21.13 19.52
N PRO A 69 12.29 20.58 18.33
CA PRO A 69 11.29 19.92 17.51
C PRO A 69 10.81 18.62 18.17
N GLU A 70 9.57 18.19 17.89
CA GLU A 70 9.10 16.87 18.34
C GLU A 70 9.97 15.77 17.72
N ASP A 71 10.45 14.86 18.56
CA ASP A 71 11.38 13.77 18.22
C ASP A 71 11.06 13.10 16.87
N LEU A 72 12.09 13.03 16.03
CA LEU A 72 12.09 12.21 14.83
C LEU A 72 12.15 10.73 15.22
N ASP A 73 11.00 10.13 15.52
CA ASP A 73 10.83 8.67 15.52
C ASP A 73 10.88 8.15 14.07
N ILE A 74 12.07 8.21 13.48
CA ILE A 74 12.41 7.49 12.27
C ILE A 74 12.50 6.01 12.65
N ASP A 75 11.34 5.36 12.76
CA ASP A 75 11.21 3.92 12.52
C ASP A 75 11.50 3.71 11.03
N ILE A 76 12.77 3.81 10.65
CA ILE A 76 13.23 3.05 9.50
C ILE A 76 12.86 1.62 9.80
N LEU A 77 12.38 0.91 8.78
CA LEU A 77 12.13 -0.51 8.85
C LEU A 77 13.47 -1.22 9.13
N ASP A 78 13.88 -1.22 10.40
CA ASP A 78 15.17 -1.67 10.96
C ASP A 78 15.44 -3.13 10.64
N ASP A 79 14.39 -3.80 10.20
CA ASP A 79 14.32 -5.21 10.02
C ASP A 79 14.70 -5.64 8.58
N LEU A 80 14.81 -4.77 7.56
CA LEU A 80 15.08 -5.22 6.17
C LEU A 80 16.43 -5.92 5.93
N ASN A 81 17.32 -5.97 6.91
CA ASN A 81 18.58 -6.70 6.85
C ASN A 81 18.63 -7.78 7.95
N ASP A 82 18.36 -9.04 7.59
CA ASP A 82 18.42 -10.21 8.50
C ASP A 82 19.87 -10.53 8.98
N ASP A 83 20.86 -9.74 8.55
CA ASP A 83 22.29 -9.90 8.87
C ASP A 83 22.88 -8.67 9.62
N LEU A 84 22.07 -7.71 10.09
CA LEU A 84 22.59 -6.59 10.87
C LEU A 84 22.57 -6.95 12.35
N VAL A 85 23.77 -7.27 12.85
CA VAL A 85 24.12 -7.36 14.27
C VAL A 85 23.45 -6.23 15.04
N ASP A 86 22.85 -6.58 16.17
CA ASP A 86 22.37 -5.67 17.22
C ASP A 86 23.30 -4.46 17.37
N PHE A 87 22.88 -3.31 16.83
CA PHE A 87 23.59 -2.03 16.88
C PHE A 87 23.01 -1.13 17.98
N THR A 88 22.52 -1.71 19.08
CA THR A 88 22.11 -0.96 20.27
C THR A 88 23.26 -0.23 21.00
N GLU A 89 24.50 -0.32 20.52
CA GLU A 89 25.64 0.41 21.06
C GLU A 89 26.52 1.09 19.98
N THR A 90 25.96 1.97 19.15
CA THR A 90 26.77 3.08 18.58
C THR A 90 26.60 4.33 19.41
N SER A 91 27.33 4.34 20.53
CA SER A 91 28.23 5.42 20.96
C SER A 91 27.79 6.85 20.61
N HIS A 92 27.49 7.60 21.67
CA HIS A 92 27.20 9.03 21.83
C HIS A 92 28.15 10.05 21.13
N THR A 93 28.50 9.87 19.86
CA THR A 93 29.41 10.79 19.13
C THR A 93 28.75 11.52 17.96
N TRP A 94 27.50 11.22 17.62
CA TRP A 94 26.78 11.80 16.46
C TRP A 94 25.47 12.49 16.87
N THR A 95 25.50 13.27 17.94
CA THR A 95 24.33 14.03 18.41
C THR A 95 23.93 15.20 17.52
N ASN A 96 24.72 15.52 16.48
CA ASN A 96 24.50 16.67 15.58
C ASN A 96 24.62 16.28 14.10
N SER A 97 24.21 15.09 13.70
CA SER A 97 24.32 14.70 12.29
C SER A 97 23.17 15.29 11.45
N PRO A 98 23.46 15.86 10.27
CA PRO A 98 22.47 16.56 9.44
C PRO A 98 21.30 15.68 8.98
N GLU A 99 21.47 14.37 8.94
CA GLU A 99 20.41 13.40 8.61
C GLU A 99 19.35 13.22 9.70
N LEU A 100 19.64 13.65 10.94
CA LEU A 100 18.71 13.61 12.07
C LEU A 100 18.20 15.00 12.47
N THR A 101 18.67 16.05 11.79
CA THR A 101 18.19 17.42 12.05
C THR A 101 16.74 17.57 11.61
N VAL A 102 15.87 18.03 12.49
CA VAL A 102 14.47 18.24 12.13
C VAL A 102 14.32 19.48 11.27
N ILE A 103 13.64 19.32 10.14
CA ILE A 103 13.36 20.42 9.22
C ILE A 103 12.05 21.09 9.65
N PRO A 104 11.99 22.44 9.71
CA PRO A 104 10.80 23.17 10.13
C PRO A 104 9.71 23.16 9.05
N LEU A 105 9.10 21.99 8.86
CA LEU A 105 7.91 21.78 8.06
C LEU A 105 6.67 21.78 8.98
N PRO A 106 5.50 22.21 8.49
CA PRO A 106 4.26 22.18 9.28
C PRO A 106 3.96 20.81 9.91
N SER A 107 4.26 19.70 9.23
CA SER A 107 4.11 18.33 9.76
C SER A 107 5.05 17.99 10.94
N ASN A 108 6.24 18.60 10.99
CA ASN A 108 7.21 18.40 12.06
C ASN A 108 7.00 19.40 13.22
N LEU A 109 6.45 20.58 12.93
CA LEU A 109 6.08 21.58 13.94
C LEU A 109 4.78 21.22 14.67
N GLY A 110 3.88 20.51 14.00
CA GLY A 110 2.57 20.18 14.52
C GLY A 110 1.55 21.30 14.27
N VAL A 111 0.27 20.92 14.26
CA VAL A 111 -0.84 21.81 13.92
C VAL A 111 -0.94 22.99 14.89
N ASP A 112 -0.73 22.75 16.19
CA ASP A 112 -0.89 23.77 17.24
C ASP A 112 0.17 24.88 17.15
N ARG A 113 1.44 24.53 16.86
CA ARG A 113 2.50 25.52 16.62
C ARG A 113 2.27 26.28 15.32
N CYS A 114 1.76 25.62 14.27
CA CYS A 114 1.37 26.30 13.04
C CYS A 114 0.27 27.35 13.29
N ARG A 115 -0.67 27.11 14.21
CA ARG A 115 -1.67 28.11 14.61
C ARG A 115 -1.03 29.33 15.28
N GLN A 116 -0.09 29.08 16.20
CA GLN A 116 0.64 30.13 16.92
C GLN A 116 1.47 31.01 15.96
N CYS A 117 2.03 30.39 14.92
CA CYS A 117 2.82 31.05 13.89
C CYS A 117 1.99 31.68 12.76
N MET A 118 0.64 31.64 12.83
CA MET A 118 -0.26 32.07 11.76
C MET A 118 0.02 31.41 10.39
N ALA A 119 0.51 30.18 10.43
CA ALA A 119 0.98 29.40 9.28
C ALA A 119 0.01 28.29 8.86
N GLU A 120 -1.25 28.36 9.31
CA GLU A 120 -2.28 27.33 9.06
C GLU A 120 -2.55 27.07 7.58
N ASP A 121 -2.40 28.09 6.73
CA ASP A 121 -2.59 28.00 5.28
C ASP A 121 -1.58 27.05 4.59
N LEU A 122 -0.45 26.74 5.25
CA LEU A 122 0.58 25.83 4.75
C LEU A 122 0.17 24.36 4.90
N ILE A 123 -0.66 24.03 5.89
CA ILE A 123 -1.07 22.66 6.21
C ILE A 123 -1.75 21.96 5.03
N PRO A 124 -2.81 22.51 4.39
CA PRO A 124 -3.46 21.84 3.27
C PRO A 124 -2.53 21.74 2.04
N LEU A 125 -1.59 22.67 1.89
CA LEU A 125 -0.63 22.65 0.79
C LEU A 125 0.42 21.56 1.00
N GLU A 126 0.96 21.43 2.21
CA GLU A 126 1.86 20.34 2.57
C GLU A 126 1.17 18.98 2.45
N MET A 127 -0.08 18.87 2.89
CA MET A 127 -0.88 17.64 2.76
C MET A 127 -0.96 17.17 1.29
N SER A 128 -1.30 18.08 0.37
CA SER A 128 -1.39 17.77 -1.06
C SER A 128 -0.04 17.32 -1.64
N LEU A 129 1.07 17.91 -1.17
CA LEU A 129 2.41 17.49 -1.57
C LEU A 129 2.78 16.11 -0.99
N HIS A 130 2.43 15.83 0.27
CA HIS A 130 2.59 14.49 0.86
C HIS A 130 1.77 13.43 0.13
N GLU A 131 0.55 13.74 -0.32
CA GLU A 131 -0.23 12.83 -1.17
C GLU A 131 0.52 12.49 -2.47
N GLY A 132 1.09 13.50 -3.13
CA GLY A 132 1.93 13.32 -4.32
C GLY A 132 3.15 12.44 -4.02
N GLN A 133 3.89 12.78 -2.97
CA GLN A 133 5.09 12.05 -2.53
C GLN A 133 4.78 10.59 -2.18
N ALA A 134 3.68 10.32 -1.47
CA ALA A 134 3.24 8.98 -1.15
C ALA A 134 2.92 8.16 -2.41
N ASN A 135 2.25 8.77 -3.39
CA ASN A 135 1.93 8.13 -4.67
C ASN A 135 3.22 7.82 -5.46
N ASP A 136 4.16 8.75 -5.50
CA ASP A 136 5.46 8.57 -6.18
C ASP A 136 6.35 7.53 -5.49
N ALA A 137 6.36 7.50 -4.15
CA ALA A 137 7.06 6.47 -3.39
C ALA A 137 6.48 5.07 -3.66
N LEU A 138 5.14 4.92 -3.65
CA LEU A 138 4.49 3.65 -4.00
C LEU A 138 4.74 3.25 -5.46
N HIS A 139 4.75 4.23 -6.38
CA HIS A 139 5.07 4.03 -7.79
C HIS A 139 6.46 3.44 -7.97
N ASN A 140 7.46 4.11 -7.41
CA ASN A 140 8.85 3.69 -7.51
C ASN A 140 9.06 2.35 -6.83
N LEU A 141 8.44 2.12 -5.67
CA LEU A 141 8.46 0.83 -4.98
C LEU A 141 7.97 -0.30 -5.90
N CYS A 142 6.89 -0.09 -6.64
CA CYS A 142 6.39 -1.06 -7.61
C CYS A 142 7.39 -1.33 -8.73
N ILE A 143 7.99 -0.29 -9.30
CA ILE A 143 9.00 -0.39 -10.36
C ILE A 143 10.22 -1.18 -9.87
N TYR A 144 10.73 -0.89 -8.68
CA TYR A 144 11.90 -1.59 -8.14
C TYR A 144 11.58 -3.03 -7.74
N LEU A 145 10.40 -3.30 -7.18
CA LEU A 145 9.98 -4.69 -6.93
C LEU A 145 9.87 -5.47 -8.25
N CYS A 146 9.30 -4.85 -9.27
CA CYS A 146 9.23 -5.39 -10.61
C CYS A 146 10.61 -5.69 -11.21
N ASN A 147 11.53 -4.73 -11.15
CA ASN A 147 12.91 -4.89 -11.61
C ASN A 147 13.61 -6.03 -10.86
N LYS A 148 13.46 -6.09 -9.53
CA LYS A 148 14.00 -7.17 -8.70
C LYS A 148 13.50 -8.54 -9.16
N ALA A 149 12.19 -8.70 -9.40
CA ALA A 149 11.62 -9.94 -9.90
C ALA A 149 12.21 -10.36 -11.26
N ILE A 150 12.46 -9.39 -12.14
CA ILE A 150 13.06 -9.64 -13.45
C ILE A 150 14.52 -10.05 -13.32
N LEU A 151 15.32 -9.37 -12.49
CA LEU A 151 16.71 -9.77 -12.21
C LEU A 151 16.79 -11.22 -11.71
N PHE A 152 15.89 -11.62 -10.80
CA PHE A 152 15.86 -13.02 -10.36
C PHE A 152 15.63 -14.01 -11.52
N ARG A 153 14.83 -13.63 -12.52
CA ARG A 153 14.53 -14.48 -13.67
C ARG A 153 15.63 -14.47 -14.73
N THR A 154 16.12 -13.30 -15.11
CA THR A 154 17.01 -13.13 -16.26
C THR A 154 18.46 -13.24 -15.86
N THR A 155 18.90 -12.57 -14.80
CA THR A 155 20.32 -12.51 -14.45
C THR A 155 20.70 -13.64 -13.51
N ILE A 156 20.00 -13.82 -12.38
CA ILE A 156 20.37 -14.81 -11.36
C ILE A 156 20.21 -16.25 -11.88
N ARG A 157 19.06 -16.60 -12.46
CA ARG A 157 18.82 -17.98 -12.95
C ARG A 157 19.67 -18.34 -14.16
N GLN A 158 20.05 -17.38 -14.99
CA GLN A 158 20.88 -17.64 -16.18
C GLN A 158 22.38 -17.55 -15.89
N ALA A 159 22.78 -17.03 -14.72
CA ALA A 159 24.19 -16.92 -14.34
C ALA A 159 24.84 -18.30 -14.12
N LYS A 160 25.68 -18.71 -15.07
CA LYS A 160 26.37 -20.00 -15.06
C LYS A 160 27.71 -19.97 -14.30
N SER A 161 28.36 -18.81 -14.20
CA SER A 161 29.66 -18.67 -13.53
C SER A 161 29.54 -17.95 -12.18
N GLN A 162 30.54 -18.15 -11.31
CA GLN A 162 30.57 -17.49 -10.00
C GLN A 162 30.66 -15.96 -10.12
N ALA A 163 31.45 -15.46 -11.08
CA ALA A 163 31.56 -14.02 -11.34
C ALA A 163 30.20 -13.42 -11.76
N LEU A 164 29.49 -14.07 -12.69
CA LEU A 164 28.17 -13.63 -13.14
C LEU A 164 27.13 -13.68 -12.02
N LYS A 165 27.20 -14.70 -11.14
CA LYS A 165 26.33 -14.78 -9.96
C LYS A 165 26.61 -13.62 -9.01
N THR A 166 27.87 -13.33 -8.73
CA THR A 166 28.27 -12.24 -7.83
C THR A 166 27.78 -10.88 -8.36
N GLN A 167 27.94 -10.64 -9.66
CA GLN A 167 27.44 -9.43 -10.33
C GLN A 167 25.90 -9.36 -10.32
N ALA A 168 25.21 -10.48 -10.55
CA ALA A 168 23.75 -10.53 -10.48
C ALA A 168 23.24 -10.23 -9.06
N TRP A 169 23.92 -10.75 -8.04
CA TRP A 169 23.60 -10.43 -6.64
C TRP A 169 23.87 -8.97 -6.31
N SER A 170 24.97 -8.36 -6.79
CA SER A 170 25.21 -6.93 -6.57
C SER A 170 24.12 -6.04 -7.20
N GLN A 171 23.60 -6.43 -8.37
CA GLN A 171 22.44 -5.76 -8.98
C GLN A 171 21.18 -5.90 -8.11
N VAL A 172 20.91 -7.09 -7.56
CA VAL A 172 19.77 -7.28 -6.65
C VAL A 172 19.92 -6.46 -5.37
N THR A 173 21.13 -6.36 -4.82
CA THR A 173 21.40 -5.50 -3.66
C THR A 173 21.13 -4.04 -3.98
N SER A 174 21.57 -3.55 -5.14
CA SER A 174 21.27 -2.18 -5.58
C SER A 174 19.78 -1.91 -5.74
N VAL A 175 19.01 -2.84 -6.34
CA VAL A 175 17.56 -2.70 -6.42
C VAL A 175 16.90 -2.79 -5.05
N GLN A 176 17.41 -3.63 -4.15
CA GLN A 176 16.91 -3.72 -2.78
C GLN A 176 17.13 -2.43 -1.99
N GLN A 177 18.22 -1.70 -2.24
CA GLN A 177 18.46 -0.39 -1.64
C GLN A 177 17.39 0.61 -2.08
N ALA A 178 17.07 0.66 -3.37
CA ALA A 178 16.00 1.51 -3.89
C ALA A 178 14.62 1.13 -3.32
N VAL A 179 14.35 -0.17 -3.13
CA VAL A 179 13.13 -0.63 -2.43
C VAL A 179 13.10 -0.11 -0.99
N SER A 180 14.22 -0.18 -0.26
CA SER A 180 14.33 0.30 1.12
C SER A 180 14.11 1.81 1.22
N LEU A 181 14.71 2.58 0.30
CA LEU A 181 14.55 4.03 0.19
C LEU A 181 13.07 4.40 0.06
N HIS A 182 12.39 3.92 -0.98
CA HIS A 182 11.01 4.31 -1.25
C HIS A 182 10.02 3.76 -0.22
N ALA A 183 10.30 2.60 0.39
CA ALA A 183 9.50 2.11 1.51
C ALA A 183 9.62 3.02 2.75
N THR A 184 10.82 3.55 3.02
CA THR A 184 11.07 4.47 4.13
C THR A 184 10.43 5.82 3.88
N ILE A 185 10.59 6.38 2.67
CA ILE A 185 9.92 7.63 2.26
C ILE A 185 8.41 7.51 2.46
N TYR A 186 7.79 6.47 1.91
CA TYR A 186 6.35 6.26 2.07
C TYR A 186 5.91 6.18 3.54
N THR A 187 6.68 5.44 4.36
CA THR A 187 6.36 5.27 5.78
C THR A 187 6.46 6.59 6.54
N LYS A 188 7.49 7.41 6.26
CA LYS A 188 7.67 8.74 6.84
C LYS A 188 6.55 9.69 6.40
N THR A 189 6.30 9.80 5.09
CA THR A 189 5.21 10.61 4.52
C THR A 189 3.87 10.23 5.15
N ARG A 190 3.57 8.94 5.30
CA ARG A 190 2.34 8.50 5.98
C ARG A 190 2.28 8.94 7.45
N LYS A 191 3.39 8.87 8.20
CA LYS A 191 3.46 9.37 9.58
C LYS A 191 3.22 10.88 9.65
N GLN A 192 3.80 11.64 8.72
CA GLN A 192 3.62 13.10 8.65
C GLN A 192 2.18 13.48 8.29
N MET A 193 1.56 12.76 7.35
CA MET A 193 0.13 12.92 7.06
C MET A 193 -0.74 12.64 8.30
N MET A 194 -0.40 11.61 9.11
CA MET A 194 -1.10 11.35 10.38
C MET A 194 -0.93 12.47 11.41
N LYS A 195 0.20 13.18 11.41
CA LYS A 195 0.42 14.34 12.30
C LYS A 195 -0.39 15.56 11.86
N LEU A 196 -0.54 15.75 10.55
CA LEU A 196 -1.28 16.87 9.96
C LEU A 196 -2.81 16.66 9.97
N GLU A 197 -3.29 15.41 9.88
CA GLU A 197 -4.73 15.09 9.89
C GLU A 197 -5.24 14.68 11.27
N LEU A 198 -6.34 15.30 11.70
CA LEU A 198 -7.12 14.88 12.86
C LEU A 198 -8.18 13.80 12.52
N GLY A 199 -8.25 13.31 11.27
CA GLY A 199 -9.33 12.46 10.75
C GLY A 199 -8.87 11.16 10.09
N GLN A 200 -9.71 10.11 10.10
CA GLN A 200 -9.36 8.74 9.68
C GLN A 200 -9.56 8.44 8.18
N ASP A 201 -10.18 9.34 7.40
CA ASP A 201 -10.67 9.00 6.06
C ASP A 201 -9.57 8.90 4.99
N GLN A 202 -8.58 9.80 4.94
CA GLN A 202 -7.45 9.67 3.99
C GLN A 202 -6.48 8.55 4.41
N LEU A 203 -6.46 8.19 5.69
CA LEU A 203 -5.71 7.05 6.20
C LEU A 203 -6.24 5.69 5.72
N GLN A 204 -7.51 5.62 5.27
CA GLN A 204 -8.02 4.42 4.62
C GLN A 204 -7.39 4.20 3.23
N LYS A 205 -7.07 5.29 2.51
CA LYS A 205 -6.42 5.26 1.19
C LYS A 205 -4.96 4.81 1.31
N TYR A 206 -4.22 5.31 2.31
CA TYR A 206 -2.80 5.00 2.52
C TYR A 206 -2.59 4.00 3.66
N LYS A 207 -2.48 2.71 3.33
CA LYS A 207 -2.31 1.62 4.30
C LYS A 207 -0.84 1.46 4.75
N PRO A 208 -0.59 1.02 6.00
CA PRO A 208 0.76 0.74 6.45
C PRO A 208 1.42 -0.34 5.59
N LEU A 209 2.67 -0.12 5.19
CA LEU A 209 3.47 -1.11 4.48
C LEU A 209 3.95 -2.19 5.45
N LEU A 210 3.59 -3.44 5.17
CA LEU A 210 4.10 -4.58 5.92
C LEU A 210 5.35 -5.14 5.24
N ARG A 211 6.37 -5.51 6.01
CA ARG A 211 7.60 -6.13 5.45
C ARG A 211 7.32 -7.37 4.60
N LYS A 212 6.31 -8.16 4.99
CA LYS A 212 5.84 -9.34 4.22
C LYS A 212 5.39 -8.97 2.80
N GLN A 213 4.96 -7.72 2.58
CA GLN A 213 4.52 -7.22 1.28
C GLN A 213 5.69 -6.87 0.34
N LEU A 214 6.85 -6.53 0.90
CA LEU A 214 8.07 -6.22 0.14
C LEU A 214 8.84 -7.47 -0.31
N LYS A 215 8.48 -8.66 0.20
CA LYS A 215 9.09 -9.93 -0.18
C LYS A 215 8.51 -10.42 -1.51
N ILE A 216 9.32 -10.42 -2.56
CA ILE A 216 8.96 -11.01 -3.85
C ILE A 216 9.15 -12.52 -3.77
N SER A 217 8.07 -13.26 -4.04
CA SER A 217 8.19 -14.71 -4.26
C SER A 217 8.82 -14.95 -5.63
N THR A 218 10.03 -15.51 -5.63
CA THR A 218 10.74 -15.93 -6.85
C THR A 218 10.01 -17.06 -7.60
N ALA A 219 8.96 -17.66 -7.04
CA ALA A 219 8.19 -18.75 -7.63
C ALA A 219 7.23 -18.30 -8.75
N VAL A 220 6.94 -16.99 -8.90
CA VAL A 220 6.07 -16.47 -9.98
C VAL A 220 6.89 -16.33 -11.26
N GLY A 221 7.28 -17.45 -11.84
CA GLY A 221 8.33 -17.51 -12.86
C GLY A 221 7.88 -17.83 -14.29
N ASP A 222 6.60 -18.07 -14.54
CA ASP A 222 6.12 -18.45 -15.88
C ASP A 222 4.85 -17.68 -16.29
N PRO A 223 4.91 -16.82 -17.31
CA PRO A 223 3.76 -16.05 -17.83
C PRO A 223 2.75 -16.92 -18.58
N ASN A 224 3.12 -18.16 -18.91
CA ASN A 224 2.31 -19.18 -19.55
C ASN A 224 2.06 -20.42 -18.68
N ALA A 225 2.51 -20.43 -17.41
CA ALA A 225 2.18 -21.54 -16.52
C ALA A 225 0.67 -21.56 -16.29
N ARG A 226 0.06 -22.63 -16.75
CA ARG A 226 -1.35 -22.97 -16.57
C ARG A 226 -1.69 -22.92 -15.07
N TRP A 227 -2.56 -22.00 -14.69
CA TRP A 227 -3.34 -21.96 -13.43
C TRP A 227 -2.60 -22.43 -12.18
N VAL A 228 -1.35 -22.00 -11.98
CA VAL A 228 -0.77 -22.06 -10.64
C VAL A 228 -1.44 -20.94 -9.86
N PRO A 229 -2.00 -21.22 -8.65
CA PRO A 229 -2.60 -20.18 -7.83
C PRO A 229 -1.58 -19.05 -7.73
N ILE A 230 -1.96 -17.84 -8.14
CA ILE A 230 -1.13 -16.65 -7.99
C ILE A 230 -0.77 -16.59 -6.52
N ASN A 231 0.45 -17.05 -6.21
CA ASN A 231 0.89 -17.29 -4.85
C ASN A 231 0.75 -16.00 -4.04
N ARG A 232 0.47 -16.15 -2.73
CA ARG A 232 0.22 -15.10 -1.73
C ARG A 232 1.09 -13.84 -1.82
N GLY A 233 2.28 -13.90 -2.44
CA GLY A 233 3.19 -12.77 -2.63
C GLY A 233 2.71 -11.68 -3.61
N MET A 234 1.89 -11.99 -4.62
CA MET A 234 1.37 -10.95 -5.54
C MET A 234 0.10 -10.23 -5.04
N ARG A 235 -0.61 -10.81 -4.05
CA ARG A 235 -1.69 -10.07 -3.34
C ARG A 235 -1.16 -8.77 -2.73
N ASN A 236 0.12 -8.75 -2.37
CA ASN A 236 0.78 -7.63 -1.72
C ASN A 236 1.17 -6.49 -2.68
N VAL A 237 1.39 -6.79 -3.98
CA VAL A 237 1.70 -5.77 -5.01
C VAL A 237 0.42 -5.14 -5.58
N SER A 238 -0.73 -5.81 -5.41
CA SER A 238 -2.04 -5.34 -5.89
C SER A 238 -2.47 -4.02 -5.26
N PHE A 239 -2.15 -3.80 -3.97
CA PHE A 239 -2.46 -2.55 -3.26
C PHE A 239 -1.68 -1.36 -3.82
N CYS A 240 -0.37 -1.52 -4.05
CA CYS A 240 0.48 -0.41 -4.49
C CYS A 240 0.16 0.08 -5.92
N LEU A 241 -0.42 -0.75 -6.80
CA LEU A 241 -0.75 -0.33 -8.17
C LEU A 241 -2.19 0.21 -8.34
N HIS A 242 -3.09 0.05 -7.37
CA HIS A 242 -4.46 0.60 -7.47
C HIS A 242 -4.45 2.13 -7.62
N VAL A 243 -3.45 2.79 -7.02
CA VAL A 243 -3.27 4.25 -7.00
C VAL A 243 -2.77 4.81 -8.34
N ILE A 244 -2.29 3.96 -9.27
CA ILE A 244 -1.33 4.40 -10.30
C ILE A 244 -1.74 3.99 -11.72
N SER A 245 -3.03 4.11 -12.07
CA SER A 245 -3.54 3.57 -13.35
C SER A 245 -3.44 4.49 -14.57
N ARG A 246 -2.87 5.71 -14.49
CA ARG A 246 -3.00 6.70 -15.58
C ARG A 246 -1.73 7.12 -16.33
N SER A 247 -0.52 6.92 -15.79
CA SER A 247 0.72 7.49 -16.35
C SER A 247 1.61 6.52 -17.16
N TYR A 248 1.22 5.25 -17.32
CA TYR A 248 2.15 4.17 -17.72
C TYR A 248 2.11 3.70 -19.19
N LEU A 249 1.57 4.46 -20.13
CA LEU A 249 1.46 3.99 -21.52
C LEU A 249 2.78 4.02 -22.32
N THR A 250 3.91 4.49 -21.76
CA THR A 250 5.13 4.77 -22.53
C THR A 250 6.44 4.22 -21.97
N GLY A 251 6.41 3.33 -20.95
CA GLY A 251 7.61 2.77 -20.30
C GLY A 251 8.05 1.36 -20.79
N PRO A 252 9.30 0.93 -20.51
CA PRO A 252 9.93 -0.26 -21.09
C PRO A 252 9.41 -1.63 -20.59
N MET A 253 8.36 -1.69 -19.76
CA MET A 253 8.00 -2.91 -19.01
C MET A 253 6.57 -3.43 -19.26
N PRO A 254 6.20 -3.81 -20.51
CA PRO A 254 4.86 -4.30 -20.84
C PRO A 254 4.49 -5.62 -20.15
N SER A 255 5.46 -6.50 -19.87
CA SER A 255 5.20 -7.82 -19.28
C SER A 255 4.65 -7.75 -17.85
N LEU A 256 5.13 -6.80 -17.05
CA LEU A 256 4.71 -6.63 -15.65
C LEU A 256 3.36 -5.93 -15.55
N LEU A 257 3.10 -4.96 -16.45
CA LEU A 257 1.78 -4.36 -16.60
C LEU A 257 0.73 -5.44 -16.93
N ILE A 258 1.05 -6.38 -17.83
CA ILE A 258 0.17 -7.51 -18.14
C ILE A 258 -0.08 -8.38 -16.92
N HIS A 259 0.97 -8.70 -16.14
CA HIS A 259 0.81 -9.50 -14.92
C HIS A 259 -0.06 -8.81 -13.88
N TRP A 260 0.10 -7.49 -13.69
CA TRP A 260 -0.79 -6.74 -12.81
C TRP A 260 -2.21 -6.65 -13.36
N LEU A 261 -2.40 -6.31 -14.64
CA LEU A 261 -3.73 -6.24 -15.25
C LEU A 261 -4.48 -7.56 -15.10
N ARG A 262 -3.79 -8.71 -15.25
CA ARG A 262 -4.34 -10.04 -14.99
C ARG A 262 -4.70 -10.23 -13.52
N ALA A 263 -3.83 -9.84 -12.59
CA ALA A 263 -4.11 -9.96 -11.15
C ALA A 263 -5.27 -9.06 -10.70
N LYS A 264 -5.36 -7.84 -11.25
CA LYS A 264 -6.46 -6.91 -11.02
C LYS A 264 -7.76 -7.46 -11.62
N ALA A 265 -7.75 -7.91 -12.86
CA ALA A 265 -8.92 -8.52 -13.50
C ALA A 265 -9.43 -9.71 -12.70
N LEU A 266 -8.53 -10.56 -12.18
CA LEU A 266 -8.92 -11.65 -11.28
C LEU A 266 -9.53 -11.12 -9.98
N TRP A 267 -8.93 -10.11 -9.34
CA TRP A 267 -9.48 -9.54 -8.12
C TRP A 267 -10.85 -8.89 -8.33
N ASP A 268 -11.02 -8.13 -9.41
CA ASP A 268 -12.31 -7.53 -9.80
C ASP A 268 -13.33 -8.64 -10.10
N GLN A 269 -12.94 -9.70 -10.82
CA GLN A 269 -13.80 -10.87 -11.06
C GLN A 269 -14.21 -11.57 -9.76
N TRP A 270 -13.28 -11.83 -8.84
CA TRP A 270 -13.61 -12.43 -7.53
C TRP A 270 -14.55 -11.53 -6.72
N ARG A 271 -14.37 -10.20 -6.78
CA ARG A 271 -15.27 -9.25 -6.13
C ARG A 271 -16.66 -9.28 -6.74
N GLU A 272 -16.75 -9.34 -8.08
CA GLU A 272 -18.01 -9.49 -8.81
C GLU A 272 -18.67 -10.83 -8.50
N GLU A 273 -17.94 -11.94 -8.54
CA GLU A 273 -18.43 -13.28 -8.20
C GLU A 273 -18.98 -13.32 -6.76
N MET A 274 -18.28 -12.72 -5.80
CA MET A 274 -18.78 -12.62 -4.41
C MET A 274 -20.11 -11.85 -4.31
N LEU A 275 -20.30 -10.82 -5.13
CA LEU A 275 -21.55 -10.06 -5.18
C LEU A 275 -22.65 -10.85 -5.90
N LEU A 276 -22.32 -11.48 -7.03
CA LEU A 276 -23.23 -12.30 -7.81
C LEU A 276 -23.73 -13.49 -7.01
N VAL A 277 -22.86 -14.24 -6.32
CA VAL A 277 -23.25 -15.38 -5.48
C VAL A 277 -24.26 -14.95 -4.41
N LYS A 278 -24.07 -13.80 -3.77
CA LYS A 278 -25.05 -13.27 -2.80
C LYS A 278 -26.41 -12.99 -3.44
N LEU A 279 -26.43 -12.40 -4.63
CA LEU A 279 -27.66 -12.13 -5.38
C LEU A 279 -28.31 -13.42 -5.89
N GLU A 280 -27.52 -14.38 -6.38
CA GLU A 280 -27.99 -15.67 -6.86
C GLU A 280 -28.61 -16.51 -5.73
N MET A 281 -28.03 -16.49 -4.52
CA MET A 281 -28.63 -17.13 -3.33
C MET A 281 -29.99 -16.51 -3.00
N ASP A 282 -30.09 -15.18 -3.03
CA ASP A 282 -31.35 -14.46 -2.78
C ASP A 282 -32.40 -14.77 -3.87
N TRP A 283 -32.00 -14.79 -5.15
CA TRP A 283 -32.87 -15.18 -6.27
C TRP A 283 -33.31 -16.63 -6.20
N THR A 284 -32.44 -17.53 -5.76
CA THR A 284 -32.75 -18.96 -5.60
C THR A 284 -33.82 -19.18 -4.52
N CYS A 285 -33.88 -18.34 -3.48
CA CYS A 285 -34.97 -18.34 -2.51
C CYS A 285 -36.26 -17.67 -3.05
N LYS A 286 -36.11 -16.54 -3.74
CA LYS A 286 -37.25 -15.73 -4.22
C LYS A 286 -38.03 -16.41 -5.35
N PHE A 287 -37.36 -17.15 -6.23
CA PHE A 287 -38.03 -17.79 -7.38
C PHE A 287 -39.04 -18.86 -6.97
N PRO A 288 -38.70 -19.86 -6.13
CA PRO A 288 -39.67 -20.85 -5.62
C PRO A 288 -40.76 -20.21 -4.78
N LEU A 289 -40.44 -19.15 -4.01
CA LEU A 289 -41.44 -18.41 -3.24
C LEU A 289 -42.48 -17.76 -4.15
N TRP A 290 -42.02 -17.05 -5.19
CA TRP A 290 -42.91 -16.47 -6.20
C TRP A 290 -43.75 -17.54 -6.90
N LYS A 291 -43.16 -18.70 -7.23
CA LYS A 291 -43.89 -19.83 -7.81
C LYS A 291 -44.95 -20.40 -6.87
N THR A 292 -44.69 -20.46 -5.57
CA THR A 292 -45.66 -20.91 -4.56
C THR A 292 -46.92 -20.06 -4.59
N THR A 293 -46.74 -18.73 -4.61
CA THR A 293 -47.85 -17.76 -4.72
C THR A 293 -48.58 -17.89 -6.05
N GLN A 294 -47.85 -17.93 -7.16
CA GLN A 294 -48.44 -18.06 -8.50
C GLN A 294 -49.34 -19.32 -8.62
N TRP A 295 -48.86 -20.47 -8.15
CA TRP A 295 -49.64 -21.71 -8.17
C TRP A 295 -50.79 -21.70 -7.16
N GLY A 296 -50.65 -20.98 -6.04
CA GLY A 296 -51.73 -20.71 -5.09
C GLY A 296 -52.88 -19.92 -5.72
N ASP A 297 -52.55 -18.87 -6.47
CA ASP A 297 -53.54 -18.06 -7.21
C ASP A 297 -54.26 -18.91 -8.27
N HIS A 298 -53.52 -19.74 -9.02
CA HIS A 298 -54.11 -20.66 -10.00
C HIS A 298 -55.01 -21.73 -9.37
N MET A 299 -54.69 -22.18 -8.16
CA MET A 299 -55.55 -23.10 -7.40
C MET A 299 -56.89 -22.42 -7.06
N GLN A 300 -56.83 -21.18 -6.55
CA GLN A 300 -58.04 -20.41 -6.22
C GLN A 300 -58.90 -20.14 -7.45
N GLU A 301 -58.31 -19.69 -8.56
CA GLU A 301 -59.00 -19.45 -9.83
C GLU A 301 -59.66 -20.73 -10.37
N SER A 302 -59.00 -21.89 -10.23
CA SER A 302 -59.55 -23.18 -10.66
C SER A 302 -60.74 -23.64 -9.81
N LEU A 303 -60.73 -23.32 -8.51
CA LEU A 303 -61.86 -23.57 -7.61
C LEU A 303 -63.06 -22.69 -7.97
N GLU A 304 -62.83 -21.41 -8.28
CA GLU A 304 -63.86 -20.47 -8.73
C GLU A 304 -64.52 -20.94 -10.05
N LYS A 305 -63.72 -21.46 -10.99
CA LYS A 305 -64.19 -22.03 -12.27
C LYS A 305 -64.78 -23.44 -12.14
N ARG A 306 -64.86 -24.01 -10.93
CA ARG A 306 -65.36 -25.37 -10.64
C ARG A 306 -64.62 -26.48 -11.39
N LEU A 307 -63.29 -26.35 -11.52
CA LEU A 307 -62.40 -27.34 -12.13
C LEU A 307 -61.54 -28.04 -11.06
N PRO A 308 -62.09 -29.01 -10.30
CA PRO A 308 -61.44 -29.55 -9.10
C PRO A 308 -60.11 -30.27 -9.38
N GLY A 309 -59.99 -30.93 -10.55
CA GLY A 309 -58.74 -31.58 -10.95
C GLY A 309 -57.59 -30.60 -11.19
N HIS A 310 -57.89 -29.42 -11.77
CA HIS A 310 -56.91 -28.37 -12.02
C HIS A 310 -56.48 -27.72 -10.70
N GLY A 311 -57.44 -27.49 -9.80
CA GLY A 311 -57.16 -27.02 -8.43
C GLY A 311 -56.25 -27.97 -7.65
N CYS A 312 -56.51 -29.29 -7.71
CA CYS A 312 -55.67 -30.29 -7.04
C CYS A 312 -54.22 -30.31 -7.58
N TYR A 313 -54.06 -30.22 -8.91
CA TYR A 313 -52.72 -30.15 -9.52
C TYR A 313 -51.99 -28.85 -9.14
N ALA A 314 -52.66 -27.70 -9.21
CA ALA A 314 -52.08 -26.42 -8.81
C ALA A 314 -51.69 -26.40 -7.34
N GLY A 315 -52.53 -26.95 -6.45
CA GLY A 315 -52.22 -27.11 -5.03
C GLY A 315 -50.98 -27.98 -4.78
N ARG A 316 -50.85 -29.10 -5.50
CA ARG A 316 -49.64 -29.95 -5.44
C ARG A 316 -48.39 -29.20 -5.90
N GLN A 317 -48.47 -28.41 -6.97
CA GLN A 317 -47.35 -27.60 -7.45
C GLN A 317 -46.96 -26.51 -6.44
N SER A 318 -47.95 -25.81 -5.85
CA SER A 318 -47.71 -24.81 -4.80
C SER A 318 -46.98 -25.43 -3.60
N GLN A 319 -47.44 -26.60 -3.12
CA GLN A 319 -46.78 -27.32 -2.02
C GLN A 319 -45.34 -27.73 -2.36
N MET A 320 -45.09 -28.23 -3.58
CA MET A 320 -43.74 -28.59 -4.02
C MET A 320 -42.79 -27.39 -3.99
N TYR A 321 -43.21 -26.24 -4.53
CA TYR A 321 -42.39 -25.03 -4.51
C TYR A 321 -42.20 -24.46 -3.10
N SER A 322 -43.19 -24.62 -2.21
CA SER A 322 -43.07 -24.22 -0.81
C SER A 322 -41.98 -25.02 -0.07
N LEU A 323 -41.91 -26.34 -0.32
CA LEU A 323 -40.84 -27.17 0.23
C LEU A 323 -39.46 -26.75 -0.31
N LEU A 324 -39.36 -26.50 -1.62
CA LEU A 324 -38.11 -25.99 -2.22
C LEU A 324 -37.67 -24.65 -1.62
N THR A 325 -38.61 -23.75 -1.28
CA THR A 325 -38.29 -22.51 -0.58
C THR A 325 -37.72 -22.79 0.82
N GLN A 326 -38.33 -23.69 1.58
CA GLN A 326 -37.88 -24.02 2.94
C GLN A 326 -36.49 -24.65 2.91
N ASP A 327 -36.26 -25.60 2.00
CA ASP A 327 -34.97 -26.27 1.84
C ASP A 327 -33.87 -25.28 1.43
N ALA A 328 -34.15 -24.38 0.46
CA ALA A 328 -33.21 -23.35 0.03
C ALA A 328 -32.88 -22.35 1.14
N GLN A 329 -33.90 -21.90 1.88
CA GLN A 329 -33.70 -20.98 3.00
C GLN A 329 -32.87 -21.61 4.12
N ALA A 330 -33.15 -22.87 4.49
CA ALA A 330 -32.37 -23.59 5.50
C ALA A 330 -30.91 -23.74 5.06
N ALA A 331 -30.66 -24.18 3.83
CA ALA A 331 -29.30 -24.36 3.31
C ALA A 331 -28.49 -23.05 3.25
N PHE A 332 -29.12 -21.92 2.95
CA PHE A 332 -28.43 -20.64 2.87
C PHE A 332 -28.30 -19.91 4.22
N GLN A 333 -29.17 -20.21 5.19
CA GLN A 333 -29.07 -19.65 6.54
C GLN A 333 -27.82 -20.18 7.26
N ASP A 334 -27.49 -21.47 7.07
CA ASP A 334 -26.24 -22.06 7.57
C ASP A 334 -25.01 -21.36 6.97
N LEU A 335 -25.05 -21.04 5.67
CA LEU A 335 -23.95 -20.34 5.00
C LEU A 335 -23.84 -18.86 5.39
N GLN A 336 -24.95 -18.18 5.67
CA GLN A 336 -24.92 -16.80 6.17
C GLN A 336 -24.25 -16.71 7.54
N ASN A 337 -24.51 -17.67 8.44
CA ASN A 337 -23.87 -17.70 9.76
C ASN A 337 -22.34 -17.86 9.64
N VAL A 338 -21.87 -18.76 8.77
CA VAL A 338 -20.43 -18.96 8.50
C VAL A 338 -19.78 -17.71 7.88
N LEU A 339 -20.49 -16.99 7.01
CA LEU A 339 -19.98 -15.76 6.39
C LEU A 339 -19.91 -14.58 7.35
N ILE A 340 -20.79 -14.52 8.35
CA ILE A 340 -20.76 -13.50 9.41
C ILE A 340 -19.57 -13.76 10.34
N GLU A 341 -19.36 -15.02 10.75
CA GLU A 341 -18.22 -15.41 11.59
C GLU A 341 -16.85 -15.16 10.90
N ALA A 342 -16.78 -15.30 9.57
CA ALA A 342 -15.57 -15.04 8.80
C ALA A 342 -15.33 -13.55 8.45
N GLY A 343 -16.30 -12.67 8.71
CA GLY A 343 -16.21 -11.23 8.42
C GLY A 343 -15.63 -10.38 9.56
N ASP A 344 -15.48 -10.96 10.75
CA ASP A 344 -14.97 -10.31 11.97
C ASP A 344 -13.46 -10.56 12.22
N GLU A 345 -12.76 -11.22 11.29
CA GLU A 345 -11.28 -11.32 11.22
C GLU A 345 -10.70 -10.52 10.04
#